data_AF-A0A2T1D1Z1-F1
#
_entry.id   AF-A0A2T1D1Z1-F1
#
_cell.length_a   1.000
_cell.length_b   1.000
_cell.length_c   1.000
_cell.angle_alpha   90.00
_cell.angle_beta   90.00
_cell.angle_gamma   90.00
#
_symmetry.space_group_name_H-M   'P 1'
#
loop_
_entity.id
_entity.type
_entity.pdbx_description
1 polymer ?
#
loop_
_entity_poly.entity_id
_entity_poly.type
_entity_poly.pdbx_seq_one_letter_code
_entity_poly.pdbx_strand_id
1 'polypeptide(L)'
;MLSQIVRPMVRTQIRLLANTQATRSTLVETIAQWLGFLGVRAEVTEIDAESNRICVSLVVGKPEACDDRDWQQILDNLNQSKDSTKAGEPIAQLTSKQESKLQRLLAYVIQVGDPDRPVNWEEMEPQLRSLGFAEETLLGIRSALRVPQSIDQLVEGLDADVAAIALSKAVGIALLDRRVNPLEDKALSALLEVMKPS
;
A
#
# COMPACT_ATOMS: atom_id res chain seq x y z
N MET A 1 17.68 -7.58 -4.16
CA MET A 1 18.24 -7.95 -2.85
C MET A 1 17.20 -8.47 -1.86
N LEU A 2 16.33 -7.54 -1.46
CA LEU A 2 15.62 -7.55 -0.17
C LEU A 2 14.58 -8.66 0.02
N SER A 3 13.71 -8.97 -0.95
CA SER A 3 12.70 -10.03 -0.75
C SER A 3 13.29 -11.44 -0.60
N GLN A 4 14.52 -11.69 -1.03
CA GLN A 4 15.23 -12.96 -0.80
C GLN A 4 15.88 -13.06 0.59
N ILE A 5 16.00 -11.95 1.32
CA ILE A 5 16.56 -11.90 2.67
C ILE A 5 15.43 -11.73 3.69
N VAL A 6 14.50 -10.80 3.40
CA VAL A 6 13.36 -10.48 4.26
C VAL A 6 12.35 -11.62 4.31
N ARG A 7 12.01 -12.31 3.20
CA ARG A 7 11.04 -13.42 3.26
C ARG A 7 11.55 -14.62 4.08
N PRO A 8 12.80 -15.09 3.92
CA PRO A 8 13.36 -16.11 4.81
C PRO A 8 13.48 -15.65 6.25
N MET A 9 13.82 -14.38 6.49
CA MET A 9 13.91 -13.82 7.84
C MET A 9 12.53 -13.76 8.53
N VAL A 10 11.50 -13.26 7.84
CA VAL A 10 10.10 -13.26 8.32
C VAL A 10 9.61 -14.69 8.51
N ARG A 11 9.90 -15.62 7.59
CA ARG A 11 9.55 -17.05 7.75
C ARG A 11 10.25 -17.69 8.94
N THR A 12 11.49 -17.27 9.23
CA THR A 12 12.26 -17.73 10.38
C THR A 12 11.70 -17.14 11.66
N GLN A 13 11.34 -15.85 11.68
CA GLN A 13 10.70 -15.19 12.82
C GLN A 13 9.30 -15.78 13.10
N ILE A 14 8.49 -16.08 12.08
CA ILE A 14 7.21 -16.78 12.24
C ILE A 14 7.41 -18.19 12.82
N ARG A 15 8.42 -18.94 12.35
CA ARG A 15 8.75 -20.26 12.90
C ARG A 15 9.28 -20.17 14.33
N LEU A 16 10.04 -19.14 14.65
CA LEU A 16 10.50 -18.88 16.02
C LEU A 16 9.29 -18.57 16.91
N LEU A 17 8.40 -17.66 16.49
CA LEU A 17 7.16 -17.31 17.18
C LEU A 17 6.25 -18.52 17.44
N ALA A 18 6.16 -19.45 16.49
CA ALA A 18 5.41 -20.70 16.65
C ALA A 18 6.04 -21.68 17.67
N ASN A 19 7.33 -21.53 17.97
CA ASN A 19 8.08 -22.41 18.87
C ASN A 19 8.40 -21.76 20.23
N THR A 20 8.13 -20.46 20.42
CA THR A 20 8.32 -19.77 21.71
C THR A 20 7.07 -19.88 22.58
N GLN A 21 7.25 -20.09 23.89
CA GLN A 21 6.13 -20.02 24.86
C GLN A 21 5.68 -18.58 25.16
N ALA A 22 6.48 -17.58 24.76
CA ALA A 22 6.20 -16.15 24.89
C ALA A 22 5.83 -15.52 23.53
N THR A 23 4.98 -16.19 22.74
CA THR A 23 4.60 -15.75 21.39
C THR A 23 4.05 -14.33 21.38
N ARG A 24 3.24 -13.93 22.39
CA ARG A 24 2.59 -12.61 22.44
C ARG A 24 3.60 -11.46 22.58
N SER A 25 4.48 -11.50 23.59
CA SER A 25 5.47 -10.43 23.80
C SER A 25 6.49 -10.35 22.67
N THR A 26 6.94 -11.49 22.16
CA THR A 26 7.87 -11.54 21.02
C THR A 26 7.24 -10.95 19.75
N LEU A 27 5.95 -11.21 19.51
CA LEU A 27 5.22 -10.68 18.36
C LEU A 27 4.97 -9.17 18.48
N VAL A 28 4.65 -8.68 19.69
CA VAL A 28 4.56 -7.24 19.99
C VAL A 28 5.86 -6.52 19.63
N GLU A 29 6.99 -6.99 20.17
CA GLU A 29 8.29 -6.35 19.96
C GLU A 29 8.71 -6.40 18.49
N THR A 30 8.47 -7.53 17.82
CA THR A 30 8.85 -7.70 16.41
C THR A 30 8.07 -6.73 15.50
N ILE A 31 6.76 -6.57 15.71
CA ILE A 31 5.93 -5.64 14.92
C ILE A 31 6.37 -4.19 15.16
N ALA A 32 6.55 -3.80 16.43
CA ALA A 32 7.01 -2.46 16.78
C ALA A 32 8.38 -2.16 16.15
N GLN A 33 9.30 -3.14 16.17
CA GLN A 33 10.63 -2.99 15.59
C GLN A 33 10.61 -2.88 14.06
N TRP A 34 9.75 -3.65 13.38
CA TRP A 34 9.59 -3.53 11.93
C TRP A 34 9.06 -2.15 11.50
N LEU A 35 8.09 -1.61 12.23
CA LEU A 35 7.60 -0.25 12.01
C LEU A 35 8.68 0.79 12.33
N GLY A 36 9.50 0.54 13.35
CA GLY A 36 10.68 1.35 13.68
C GLY A 36 11.69 1.44 12.53
N PHE A 37 11.93 0.36 11.78
CA PHE A 37 12.79 0.39 10.59
C PHE A 37 12.25 1.28 9.46
N LEU A 38 10.96 1.60 9.48
CA LEU A 38 10.32 2.53 8.54
C LEU A 38 10.32 3.98 9.06
N GLY A 39 10.99 4.26 10.18
CA GLY A 39 11.03 5.59 10.81
C GLY A 39 9.75 5.93 11.58
N VAL A 40 8.92 4.93 11.87
CA VAL A 40 7.64 5.08 12.56
C VAL A 40 7.73 4.48 13.94
N ARG A 41 7.51 5.29 14.98
CA ARG A 41 7.37 4.78 16.36
C ARG A 41 5.98 4.20 16.52
N ALA A 42 5.90 2.91 16.77
CA ALA A 42 4.64 2.22 16.99
C ALA A 42 4.66 1.41 18.29
N GLU A 43 3.55 1.42 19.00
CA GLU A 43 3.32 0.60 20.19
C GLU A 43 2.11 -0.30 19.92
N VAL A 44 2.24 -1.60 20.22
CA VAL A 44 1.14 -2.55 20.06
C VAL A 44 0.33 -2.58 21.35
N THR A 45 -0.92 -2.12 21.30
CA THR A 45 -1.80 -2.02 22.48
C THR A 45 -2.57 -3.30 22.75
N GLU A 46 -3.05 -3.97 21.70
CA GLU A 46 -3.82 -5.20 21.81
C GLU A 46 -3.40 -6.20 20.73
N ILE A 47 -3.31 -7.46 21.12
CA ILE A 47 -3.11 -8.59 20.22
C ILE A 47 -4.08 -9.68 20.62
N ASP A 48 -4.98 -10.01 19.71
CA ASP A 48 -5.97 -11.08 19.84
C ASP A 48 -5.88 -12.06 18.69
N ALA A 49 -6.12 -13.34 18.99
CA ALA A 49 -6.21 -14.39 17.99
C ALA A 49 -7.68 -14.70 17.73
N GLU A 50 -8.17 -14.34 16.55
CA GLU A 50 -9.53 -14.65 16.11
C GLU A 50 -9.51 -15.73 15.03
N SER A 51 -9.91 -16.94 15.41
CA SER A 51 -10.02 -18.12 14.55
C SER A 51 -8.72 -18.45 13.78
N ASN A 52 -8.51 -17.83 12.62
CA ASN A 52 -7.37 -18.04 11.73
C ASN A 52 -6.58 -16.74 11.45
N ARG A 53 -6.79 -15.69 12.25
CA ARG A 53 -6.17 -14.38 12.09
C ARG A 53 -5.66 -13.86 13.43
N ILE A 54 -4.62 -13.03 13.38
CA ILE A 54 -4.13 -12.26 14.52
C ILE A 54 -4.56 -10.82 14.28
N CYS A 55 -5.38 -10.29 15.17
CA CYS A 55 -5.80 -8.89 15.20
C CYS A 55 -4.79 -8.12 16.05
N VAL A 56 -4.30 -7.00 15.52
CA VAL A 56 -3.29 -6.16 16.18
C VAL A 56 -3.80 -4.73 16.19
N SER A 57 -3.92 -4.15 17.38
CA SER A 57 -4.18 -2.72 17.56
C SER A 57 -2.86 -2.00 17.79
N LEU A 58 -2.66 -0.89 17.08
CA LEU A 58 -1.41 -0.13 17.06
C LEU A 58 -1.67 1.33 17.42
N VAL A 59 -0.80 1.91 18.23
CA VAL A 59 -0.66 3.36 18.39
C VAL A 59 0.58 3.80 17.64
N VAL A 60 0.41 4.77 16.75
CA VAL A 60 1.49 5.29 15.91
C VAL A 60 1.81 6.72 16.30
N GLY A 61 3.07 6.98 16.60
CA GLY A 61 3.60 8.33 16.85
C GLY A 61 4.00 9.04 15.55
N LYS A 62 4.30 10.34 15.65
CA LYS A 62 4.75 11.15 14.52
C LYS A 62 6.00 10.54 13.87
N PRO A 63 6.00 10.26 12.56
CA PRO A 63 7.20 9.83 11.84
C PRO A 63 8.29 10.91 11.86
N GLU A 64 9.56 10.50 11.83
CA GLU A 64 10.70 11.45 11.89
C GLU A 64 10.73 12.43 10.70
N ALA A 65 10.29 11.98 9.52
CA ALA A 65 10.26 12.78 8.29
C ALA A 65 9.03 13.70 8.17
N CYS A 66 8.09 13.65 9.11
CA CYS A 66 6.86 14.44 9.10
C CYS A 66 7.03 15.72 9.92
N ASP A 67 6.66 16.87 9.36
CA ASP A 67 6.68 18.13 10.10
C ASP A 67 5.52 18.22 11.10
N ASP A 68 5.63 19.12 12.08
CA ASP A 68 4.64 19.24 13.15
C ASP A 68 3.29 19.78 12.67
N ARG A 69 3.28 20.56 11.57
CA ARG A 69 2.06 21.18 11.05
C ARG A 69 1.22 20.15 10.31
N ASP A 70 1.84 19.36 9.44
CA ASP A 70 1.20 18.29 8.71
C ASP A 70 0.71 17.21 9.67
N TRP A 71 1.51 16.86 10.69
CA TRP A 71 1.10 15.92 11.73
C TRP A 71 -0.14 16.41 12.50
N GLN A 72 -0.17 17.68 12.90
CA GLN A 72 -1.32 18.24 13.59
C GLN A 72 -2.57 18.24 12.69
N GLN A 73 -2.42 18.58 11.42
CA GLN A 73 -3.53 18.54 10.45
C GLN A 73 -4.09 17.12 10.28
N ILE A 74 -3.23 16.09 10.25
CA ILE A 74 -3.67 14.69 10.21
C ILE A 74 -4.49 14.34 11.45
N LEU A 75 -4.02 14.72 12.64
CA LEU A 75 -4.74 14.47 13.90
C LEU A 75 -6.10 15.18 13.92
N ASP A 76 -6.15 16.42 13.47
CA ASP A 76 -7.38 17.21 13.41
C ASP A 76 -8.39 16.57 12.44
N ASN A 77 -7.95 16.16 11.25
CA ASN A 77 -8.78 15.45 10.27
C ASN A 77 -9.34 14.14 10.86
N LEU A 78 -8.50 13.33 11.50
CA LEU A 78 -8.92 12.05 12.12
C LEU A 78 -9.94 12.27 13.24
N ASN A 79 -9.77 13.31 14.05
CA ASN A 79 -10.70 13.63 15.12
C ASN A 79 -12.06 14.11 14.58
N GLN A 80 -12.08 14.81 13.45
CA GLN A 80 -13.30 15.21 12.77
C GLN A 80 -14.01 14.02 12.09
N SER A 81 -13.27 13.00 11.63
CA SER A 81 -13.84 11.81 10.98
C SER A 81 -14.37 10.73 11.92
N LYS A 82 -14.24 10.91 13.25
CA LYS A 82 -14.69 9.93 14.26
C LYS A 82 -16.18 9.59 14.21
N ASP A 83 -17.02 10.44 13.63
CA ASP A 83 -18.46 10.20 13.50
C ASP A 83 -18.87 9.35 12.29
N SER A 84 -17.94 9.01 11.37
CA SER A 84 -18.32 8.44 10.07
C SER A 84 -17.69 7.09 9.72
N THR A 85 -16.70 6.58 10.47
CA THR A 85 -15.97 5.36 10.05
C THR A 85 -15.94 4.33 11.17
N LYS A 86 -16.63 3.20 10.98
CA LYS A 86 -16.47 2.04 11.87
C LYS A 86 -15.14 1.34 11.53
N ALA A 87 -14.38 0.98 12.56
CA ALA A 87 -13.16 0.20 12.41
C ALA A 87 -13.46 -1.11 11.65
N GLY A 88 -12.76 -1.34 10.54
CA GLY A 88 -12.91 -2.54 9.70
C GLY A 88 -13.61 -2.31 8.35
N GLU A 89 -14.11 -1.11 8.07
CA GLU A 89 -14.58 -0.77 6.71
C GLU A 89 -13.39 -0.48 5.79
N PRO A 90 -13.44 -0.94 4.52
CA PRO A 90 -12.38 -0.68 3.54
C PRO A 90 -12.12 0.83 3.40
N ILE A 91 -10.83 1.19 3.28
CA ILE A 91 -10.33 2.55 3.11
C ILE A 91 -11.10 3.22 1.97
N ALA A 92 -12.06 4.07 2.31
CA ALA A 92 -13.02 4.76 1.44
C ALA A 92 -13.74 3.82 0.45
N GLN A 93 -15.06 3.73 0.53
CA GLN A 93 -15.84 3.16 -0.58
C GLN A 93 -15.66 4.08 -1.80
N LEU A 94 -14.68 3.75 -2.63
CA LEU A 94 -14.47 4.43 -3.90
C LEU A 94 -15.74 4.25 -4.73
N THR A 95 -16.22 5.33 -5.32
CA THR A 95 -17.27 5.21 -6.32
C THR A 95 -16.77 4.33 -7.47
N SER A 96 -17.65 3.62 -8.18
CA SER A 96 -17.24 2.76 -9.30
C SER A 96 -16.41 3.49 -10.36
N LYS A 97 -16.63 4.82 -10.52
CA LYS A 97 -15.83 5.67 -11.40
C LYS A 97 -14.39 5.87 -10.88
N GLN A 98 -14.23 6.10 -9.58
CA GLN A 98 -12.90 6.22 -8.96
C GLN A 98 -12.16 4.87 -8.94
N GLU A 99 -12.86 3.76 -8.69
CA GLU A 99 -12.27 2.42 -8.78
C GLU A 99 -11.77 2.10 -10.18
N SER A 100 -12.58 2.38 -11.20
CA SER A 100 -12.16 2.20 -12.59
C SER A 100 -10.94 3.05 -12.93
N LYS A 101 -10.89 4.31 -12.46
CA LYS A 101 -9.76 5.21 -12.66
C LYS A 101 -8.49 4.71 -11.94
N LEU A 102 -8.63 4.22 -10.71
CA LEU A 102 -7.54 3.59 -9.95
C LEU A 102 -7.00 2.35 -10.68
N GLN A 103 -7.87 1.42 -11.09
CA GLN A 103 -7.48 0.20 -11.81
C GLN A 103 -6.74 0.54 -13.12
N ARG A 104 -7.19 1.58 -13.81
CA ARG A 104 -6.56 2.11 -15.02
C ARG A 104 -5.19 2.72 -14.76
N LEU A 105 -5.02 3.50 -13.70
CA LEU A 105 -3.72 4.01 -13.25
C LEU A 105 -2.75 2.88 -12.92
N LEU A 106 -3.19 1.88 -12.17
CA LEU A 106 -2.34 0.74 -11.81
C LEU A 106 -1.95 -0.09 -13.03
N ALA A 107 -2.88 -0.30 -13.96
CA ALA A 107 -2.59 -0.95 -15.24
C ALA A 107 -1.57 -0.15 -16.08
N TYR A 108 -1.65 1.18 -16.07
CA TYR A 108 -0.65 2.02 -16.74
C TYR A 108 0.74 1.83 -16.11
N VAL A 109 0.86 1.88 -14.78
CA VAL A 109 2.13 1.68 -14.06
C VAL A 109 2.76 0.33 -14.43
N ILE A 110 1.94 -0.72 -14.49
CA ILE A 110 2.38 -2.04 -14.93
C ILE A 110 2.87 -2.03 -16.38
N GLN A 111 2.14 -1.41 -17.30
CA GLN A 111 2.50 -1.34 -18.72
C GLN A 111 3.82 -0.61 -18.94
N VAL A 112 4.07 0.45 -18.17
CA VAL A 112 5.30 1.24 -18.31
C VAL A 112 6.48 0.65 -17.55
N GLY A 113 6.27 -0.35 -16.69
CA GLY A 113 7.33 -1.07 -15.97
C GLY A 113 8.29 -1.82 -16.90
N ASP A 114 7.76 -2.41 -17.98
CA ASP A 114 8.55 -3.02 -19.06
C ASP A 114 7.92 -2.68 -20.42
N PRO A 115 8.21 -1.48 -20.98
CA PRO A 115 7.53 -0.98 -22.19
C PRO A 115 7.77 -1.84 -23.43
N ASP A 116 8.90 -2.55 -23.47
CA ASP A 116 9.36 -3.32 -24.62
C ASP A 116 8.81 -4.76 -24.62
N ARG A 117 8.16 -5.18 -23.51
CA ARG A 117 7.66 -6.54 -23.35
C ARG A 117 6.16 -6.55 -23.05
N PRO A 118 5.37 -7.41 -23.71
CA PRO A 118 3.96 -7.55 -23.36
C PRO A 118 3.83 -8.05 -21.92
N VAL A 119 2.93 -7.43 -21.16
CA VAL A 119 2.66 -7.78 -19.77
C VAL A 119 2.20 -9.22 -19.67
N ASN A 120 3.00 -10.07 -19.02
CA ASN A 120 2.60 -11.45 -18.73
C ASN A 120 1.73 -11.50 -17.46
N TRP A 121 0.41 -11.52 -17.66
CA TRP A 121 -0.55 -11.53 -16.56
C TRP A 121 -0.39 -12.76 -15.63
N GLU A 122 -0.07 -13.94 -16.17
CA GLU A 122 0.03 -15.18 -15.38
C GLU A 122 1.18 -15.13 -14.38
N GLU A 123 2.27 -14.43 -14.70
CA GLU A 123 3.41 -14.23 -13.81
C GLU A 123 3.19 -13.09 -12.80
N MET A 124 2.41 -12.09 -13.19
CA MET A 124 2.22 -10.86 -12.42
C MET A 124 1.08 -10.98 -11.40
N GLU A 125 -0.01 -11.67 -11.73
CA GLU A 125 -1.17 -11.82 -10.84
C GLU A 125 -0.79 -12.37 -9.45
N PRO A 126 0.04 -13.43 -9.31
CA PRO A 126 0.45 -13.91 -7.99
C PRO A 126 1.24 -12.87 -7.20
N GLN A 127 2.00 -12.00 -7.88
CA GLN A 127 2.78 -10.95 -7.25
C GLN A 127 1.87 -9.84 -6.72
N LEU A 128 0.88 -9.41 -7.53
CA LEU A 128 -0.12 -8.45 -7.10
C LEU A 128 -0.98 -9.00 -5.95
N ARG A 129 -1.41 -10.27 -5.99
CA ARG A 129 -2.08 -10.90 -4.84
C ARG A 129 -1.22 -10.82 -3.58
N SER A 130 0.09 -11.01 -3.68
CA SER A 130 1.02 -10.90 -2.54
C SER A 130 1.19 -9.49 -1.98
N LEU A 131 0.85 -8.46 -2.76
CA LEU A 131 0.77 -7.07 -2.33
C LEU A 131 -0.58 -6.71 -1.68
N GLY A 132 -1.50 -7.67 -1.56
CA GLY A 132 -2.79 -7.48 -0.88
C GLY A 132 -3.88 -6.86 -1.75
N PHE A 133 -3.79 -6.95 -3.08
CA PHE A 133 -4.86 -6.51 -3.97
C PHE A 133 -6.06 -7.47 -3.90
N ALA A 134 -7.27 -6.90 -3.81
CA ALA A 134 -8.52 -7.65 -3.84
C ALA A 134 -8.82 -8.18 -5.26
N GLU A 135 -9.57 -9.28 -5.34
CA GLU A 135 -9.91 -9.96 -6.60
C GLU A 135 -10.57 -9.03 -7.62
N GLU A 136 -11.52 -8.21 -7.18
CA GLU A 136 -12.24 -7.26 -8.03
C GLU A 136 -11.30 -6.23 -8.64
N THR A 137 -10.33 -5.73 -7.86
CA THR A 137 -9.31 -4.81 -8.35
C THR A 137 -8.41 -5.48 -9.38
N LEU A 138 -8.02 -6.74 -9.16
CA LEU A 138 -7.19 -7.50 -10.11
C LEU A 138 -7.90 -7.69 -11.46
N LEU A 139 -9.19 -8.02 -11.45
CA LEU A 139 -9.99 -8.16 -12.67
C LEU A 139 -10.10 -6.83 -13.44
N GLY A 140 -10.27 -5.73 -12.72
CA GLY A 140 -10.29 -4.38 -13.28
C GLY A 140 -8.96 -4.00 -13.94
N ILE A 141 -7.85 -4.26 -13.25
CA ILE A 141 -6.49 -4.05 -13.78
C ILE A 141 -6.30 -4.89 -15.05
N ARG A 142 -6.62 -6.19 -15.01
CA ARG A 142 -6.48 -7.09 -16.17
C ARG A 142 -7.24 -6.58 -17.40
N SER A 143 -8.42 -6.04 -17.18
CA SER A 143 -9.24 -5.45 -18.25
C SER A 143 -8.60 -4.17 -18.79
N ALA A 144 -8.10 -3.30 -17.91
CA ALA A 144 -7.46 -2.05 -18.28
C ALA A 144 -6.11 -2.22 -18.99
N LEU A 145 -5.37 -3.31 -18.73
CA LEU A 145 -4.11 -3.62 -19.41
C LEU A 145 -4.24 -3.82 -20.93
N ARG A 146 -5.45 -4.11 -21.42
CA ARG A 146 -5.73 -4.28 -22.85
C ARG A 146 -5.84 -2.96 -23.60
N VAL A 147 -5.98 -1.86 -22.87
CA VAL A 147 -6.19 -0.53 -23.45
C VAL A 147 -4.91 0.28 -23.24
N PRO A 148 -4.34 0.87 -24.31
CA PRO A 148 -3.27 1.85 -24.15
C PRO A 148 -3.79 3.08 -23.40
N GLN A 149 -3.04 3.55 -22.41
CA GLN A 149 -3.47 4.66 -21.57
C GLN A 149 -2.41 5.77 -21.54
N SER A 150 -2.85 7.01 -21.40
CA SER A 150 -1.98 8.16 -21.17
C SER A 150 -2.09 8.59 -19.72
N ILE A 151 -0.95 8.78 -19.06
CA ILE A 151 -0.90 9.27 -17.69
C ILE A 151 -1.59 10.63 -17.54
N ASP A 152 -1.43 11.51 -18.53
CA ASP A 152 -2.00 12.87 -18.48
C ASP A 152 -3.53 12.82 -18.38
N GLN A 153 -4.17 11.92 -19.13
CA GLN A 153 -5.62 11.71 -19.09
C GLN A 153 -6.09 11.00 -17.81
N LEU A 154 -5.24 10.15 -17.23
CA LEU A 154 -5.56 9.44 -16.00
C LEU A 154 -5.41 10.32 -14.77
N VAL A 155 -4.56 11.34 -14.83
CA VAL A 155 -4.30 12.28 -13.76
C VAL A 155 -5.25 13.48 -13.82
N GLU A 156 -5.74 13.85 -15.01
CA GLU A 156 -6.71 14.93 -15.17
C GLU A 156 -7.98 14.72 -14.33
N GLY A 157 -8.28 15.68 -13.44
CA GLY A 157 -9.44 15.61 -12.53
C GLY A 157 -9.41 14.39 -11.60
N LEU A 158 -8.21 13.89 -11.26
CA LEU A 158 -8.04 12.89 -10.21
C LEU A 158 -8.18 13.57 -8.85
N ASP A 159 -8.98 12.96 -7.99
CA ASP A 159 -9.16 13.41 -6.61
C ASP A 159 -7.92 13.07 -5.77
N ALA A 160 -7.54 13.97 -4.85
CA ALA A 160 -6.33 13.83 -4.05
C ALA A 160 -6.33 12.56 -3.17
N ASP A 161 -7.49 12.16 -2.62
CA ASP A 161 -7.60 10.95 -1.81
C ASP A 161 -7.42 9.69 -2.66
N VAL A 162 -7.98 9.70 -3.88
CA VAL A 162 -7.79 8.62 -4.84
C VAL A 162 -6.34 8.55 -5.32
N ALA A 163 -5.69 9.69 -5.52
CA ALA A 163 -4.27 9.77 -5.86
C ALA A 163 -3.40 9.21 -4.74
N ALA A 164 -3.71 9.49 -3.47
CA ALA A 164 -2.99 8.94 -2.32
C ALA A 164 -3.08 7.40 -2.25
N ILE A 165 -4.29 6.85 -2.46
CA ILE A 165 -4.51 5.40 -2.52
C ILE A 165 -3.76 4.80 -3.72
N ALA A 166 -3.83 5.44 -4.88
CA ALA A 166 -3.18 5.00 -6.10
C ALA A 166 -1.65 4.99 -5.95
N LEU A 167 -1.08 6.03 -5.36
CA LEU A 167 0.36 6.18 -5.16
C LEU A 167 0.92 5.04 -4.31
N SER A 168 0.31 4.74 -3.18
CA SER A 168 0.74 3.63 -2.30
C SER A 168 0.78 2.30 -3.04
N LYS A 169 -0.27 2.01 -3.83
CA LYS A 169 -0.36 0.79 -4.65
C LYS A 169 0.63 0.80 -5.82
N ALA A 170 0.81 1.93 -6.48
CA ALA A 170 1.71 2.11 -7.62
C ALA A 170 3.18 1.95 -7.21
N VAL A 171 3.59 2.50 -6.07
CA VAL A 171 4.93 2.28 -5.50
C VAL A 171 5.18 0.80 -5.24
N GLY A 172 4.19 0.08 -4.69
CA GLY A 172 4.29 -1.36 -4.48
C GLY A 172 4.53 -2.14 -5.79
N ILE A 173 3.87 -1.72 -6.87
CA ILE A 173 4.04 -2.32 -8.21
C ILE A 173 5.40 -1.98 -8.81
N ALA A 174 5.79 -0.70 -8.83
CA ALA A 174 7.06 -0.23 -9.40
C ALA A 174 8.31 -0.78 -8.68
N LEU A 175 8.14 -1.35 -7.49
CA LEU A 175 9.22 -1.97 -6.72
C LEU A 175 9.27 -3.50 -6.88
N LEU A 176 8.39 -4.11 -7.68
CA LEU A 176 8.36 -5.57 -7.90
C LEU A 176 9.66 -6.08 -8.53
N ASP A 177 10.15 -5.38 -9.56
CA ASP A 177 11.42 -5.66 -10.24
C ASP A 177 12.63 -5.02 -9.52
N ARG A 178 12.35 -4.22 -8.48
CA ARG A 178 13.28 -3.47 -7.63
C ARG A 178 14.02 -2.34 -8.37
N ARG A 179 13.47 -1.83 -9.47
CA ARG A 179 14.02 -0.69 -10.20
C ARG A 179 12.89 0.18 -10.70
N VAL A 180 12.84 1.42 -10.23
CA VAL A 180 11.92 2.40 -10.81
C VAL A 180 12.54 2.94 -12.09
N ASN A 181 11.88 2.70 -13.22
CA ASN A 181 12.30 3.22 -14.51
C ASN A 181 11.80 4.67 -14.73
N PRO A 182 12.31 5.41 -15.74
CA PRO A 182 11.91 6.82 -15.94
C PRO A 182 10.42 7.04 -16.22
N LEU A 183 9.72 6.06 -16.81
CA LEU A 183 8.29 6.18 -17.10
C LEU A 183 7.44 5.90 -15.86
N GLU A 184 7.86 4.94 -15.03
CA GLU A 184 7.25 4.71 -13.71
C GLU A 184 7.48 5.92 -12.79
N ASP A 185 8.71 6.46 -12.77
CA ASP A 185 9.03 7.66 -12.00
C ASP A 185 8.17 8.85 -12.42
N LYS A 186 7.94 9.01 -13.74
CA LYS A 186 6.99 10.00 -14.26
C LYS A 186 5.56 9.74 -13.76
N ALA A 187 5.11 8.49 -13.74
CA ALA A 187 3.78 8.13 -13.26
C ALA A 187 3.60 8.43 -11.76
N LEU A 188 4.59 8.07 -10.94
CA LEU A 188 4.62 8.32 -9.50
C LEU A 188 4.69 9.82 -9.20
N SER A 189 5.53 10.55 -9.93
CA SER A 189 5.64 12.01 -9.82
C SER A 189 4.33 12.69 -10.20
N ALA A 190 3.65 12.24 -11.26
CA ALA A 190 2.37 12.80 -11.65
C ALA A 190 1.30 12.60 -10.57
N LEU A 191 1.27 11.45 -9.90
CA LEU A 191 0.38 11.21 -8.75
C LEU A 191 0.72 12.12 -7.56
N LEU A 192 2.01 12.35 -7.29
CA LEU A 192 2.46 13.27 -6.25
C LEU A 192 2.04 14.71 -6.54
N GLU A 193 2.13 15.17 -7.78
CA GLU A 193 1.70 16.53 -8.16
C GLU A 193 0.19 16.75 -7.93
N VAL A 194 -0.66 15.75 -8.15
CA VAL A 194 -2.11 15.85 -7.85
C VAL A 194 -2.38 16.10 -6.37
N MET A 195 -1.53 15.54 -5.50
CA MET A 195 -1.70 15.63 -4.06
C MET A 195 -1.15 16.93 -3.47
N LYS A 196 -0.34 17.67 -4.23
CA LYS A 196 0.19 18.95 -3.74
C LYS A 196 -0.95 19.97 -3.67
N PRO A 197 -1.06 20.72 -2.57
CA PRO A 197 -1.99 21.85 -2.51
C PRO A 197 -1.63 22.85 -3.61
N SER A 198 -2.63 23.24 -4.42
CA SER A 198 -2.50 24.31 -5.41
C SER A 198 -2.28 25.68 -4.76
#